data_AF-A0A1Q3T3H5-F1
#
_entry.id   AF-A0A1Q3T3H5-F1
#
_cell.length_a   1.000
_cell.length_b   1.000
_cell.length_c   1.000
_cell.angle_alpha   90.00
_cell.angle_beta   90.00
_cell.angle_gamma   90.00
#
_symmetry.space_group_name_H-M   'P 1'
#
loop_
_entity.id
_entity.type
_entity.pdbx_description
1 polymer ?
#
loop_
_entity_poly.entity_id
_entity_poly.type
_entity_poly.pdbx_seq_one_letter_code
_entity_poly.pdbx_strand_id
1 'polypeptide(L)'
;MAVMRYTLIDKSGTISFIAPWNTLKALVAACSRKPAPEDLSTVLEAASRYSSGLREYVFNGLAVFDEHYTTQDEASATRELNPQLERELREILGLGGTGGLTEAPQPAGESEDFIEEEEDISRIFSRVSEEEKSEITYEELLEKQRQLRGAALSRHPVLRVLDDDTRRESLEPVSIGLVIFNLPAKRIIQVQNSYGVLKRSDRGRYFENGQPTERLYFYRLPTDWSLLP
;
A
#
# COMPACT_ATOMS: atom_id res chain seq x y z
N MET A 1 6.42 2.70 -14.00
CA MET A 1 6.79 3.06 -12.61
C MET A 1 6.22 2.00 -11.70
N ALA A 2 6.99 1.47 -10.74
CA ALA A 2 6.47 0.49 -9.79
C ALA A 2 5.54 1.18 -8.77
N VAL A 3 4.49 0.48 -8.34
CA VAL A 3 3.45 1.03 -7.45
C VAL A 3 3.14 0.04 -6.33
N MET A 4 2.55 0.56 -5.25
CA MET A 4 2.05 -0.23 -4.13
C MET A 4 0.63 0.16 -3.82
N ARG A 5 -0.09 -0.77 -3.19
CA ARG A 5 -1.36 -0.49 -2.55
C ARG A 5 -1.10 -0.05 -1.12
N TYR A 6 -1.75 1.04 -0.72
CA TYR A 6 -1.72 1.57 0.64
C TYR A 6 -3.13 1.56 1.19
N THR A 7 -3.32 0.91 2.33
CA THR A 7 -4.62 0.88 3.01
C THR A 7 -4.50 1.63 4.33
N LEU A 8 -5.25 2.71 4.47
CA LEU A 8 -5.28 3.56 5.66
C LEU A 8 -6.57 3.28 6.43
N ILE A 9 -6.42 2.98 7.72
CA ILE A 9 -7.52 2.77 8.65
C ILE A 9 -7.50 3.91 9.65
N ASP A 10 -8.61 4.64 9.73
CA ASP A 10 -8.85 5.66 10.74
C ASP A 10 -10.20 5.46 11.43
N LYS A 11 -10.59 6.40 12.29
CA LYS A 11 -11.87 6.34 13.02
C LYS A 11 -13.12 6.49 12.13
N SER A 12 -12.96 7.03 10.93
CA SER A 12 -14.03 7.30 9.97
C SER A 12 -14.21 6.15 8.98
N GLY A 13 -13.21 5.26 8.85
CA GLY A 13 -13.31 4.06 8.03
C GLY A 13 -11.97 3.60 7.48
N THR A 14 -12.05 2.81 6.41
CA THR A 14 -10.87 2.27 5.71
C THR A 14 -10.86 2.73 4.26
N ILE A 15 -9.71 3.21 3.81
CA ILE A 15 -9.48 3.69 2.45
C ILE A 15 -8.28 2.96 1.89
N SER A 16 -8.37 2.54 0.64
CA SER A 16 -7.26 1.92 -0.07
C SER A 16 -6.96 2.69 -1.35
N PHE A 17 -5.69 2.91 -1.63
CA PHE A 17 -5.28 3.55 -2.87
C PHE A 17 -3.96 3.00 -3.40
N ILE A 18 -3.80 3.06 -4.72
CA ILE A 18 -2.58 2.71 -5.40
C ILE A 18 -1.76 3.98 -5.61
N ALA A 19 -0.50 3.97 -5.18
CA ALA A 19 0.41 5.08 -5.39
C ALA A 19 1.84 4.58 -5.65
N PRO A 20 2.74 5.44 -6.15
CA PRO A 20 4.16 5.10 -6.30
C PRO A 20 4.78 4.52 -5.03
N TRP A 21 5.72 3.61 -5.15
CA TRP A 21 6.35 2.92 -4.01
C TRP A 21 7.05 3.85 -3.01
N ASN A 22 7.53 4.99 -3.48
CA ASN A 22 8.19 6.02 -2.68
C ASN A 22 7.20 6.74 -1.74
N THR A 23 5.89 6.63 -1.98
CA THR A 23 4.84 7.11 -1.08
C THR A 23 4.94 6.45 0.29
N LEU A 24 5.45 5.22 0.39
CA LEU A 24 5.66 4.51 1.66
C LEU A 24 6.44 5.36 2.67
N LYS A 25 7.60 5.89 2.26
CA LYS A 25 8.45 6.70 3.16
C LYS A 25 7.80 8.04 3.52
N ALA A 26 7.01 8.62 2.60
CA ALA A 26 6.28 9.86 2.86
C ALA A 26 5.18 9.67 3.91
N LEU A 27 4.42 8.57 3.82
CA LEU A 27 3.39 8.21 4.81
C LEU A 27 4.01 7.88 6.17
N VAL A 28 5.12 7.15 6.20
CA VAL A 28 5.84 6.85 7.46
C VAL A 28 6.38 8.14 8.11
N ALA A 29 6.93 9.05 7.31
CA ALA A 29 7.37 10.35 7.80
C ALA A 29 6.20 11.19 8.32
N ALA A 30 5.04 11.15 7.67
CA ALA A 30 3.82 11.77 8.19
C ALA A 30 3.41 11.19 9.55
N CYS A 31 3.45 9.87 9.71
CA CYS A 31 3.16 9.18 10.97
C CYS A 31 4.17 9.51 12.09
N SER A 32 5.38 9.95 11.73
CA SER A 32 6.42 10.33 12.70
C SER A 32 6.24 11.70 13.35
N ARG A 33 5.27 12.50 12.88
CA ARG A 33 5.02 13.85 13.36
C ARG A 33 4.43 13.85 14.78
N LYS A 34 4.55 15.02 15.44
CA LYS A 34 3.94 15.29 16.74
C LYS A 34 3.01 16.51 16.63
N PRO A 35 1.70 16.38 16.95
CA PRO A 35 0.99 15.12 17.19
C PRO A 35 1.01 14.20 15.95
N ALA A 36 0.85 12.89 16.17
CA ALA A 36 0.73 11.93 15.08
C ALA A 36 -0.64 12.08 14.40
N PRO A 37 -0.74 11.87 13.08
CA PRO A 37 -2.02 11.98 12.38
C PRO A 37 -2.98 10.88 12.83
N GLU A 38 -4.24 11.23 13.06
CA GLU A 38 -5.30 10.31 13.52
C GLU A 38 -6.36 10.02 12.44
N ASP A 39 -6.31 10.74 11.32
CA ASP A 39 -7.26 10.61 10.21
C ASP A 39 -6.58 10.77 8.84
N LEU A 40 -7.28 10.33 7.80
CA LEU A 40 -6.87 10.39 6.41
C LEU A 40 -6.42 11.79 5.99
N SER A 41 -7.23 12.81 6.29
CA SER A 41 -6.94 14.18 5.86
C SER A 41 -5.61 14.66 6.44
N THR A 42 -5.40 14.40 7.73
CA THR A 42 -4.21 14.83 8.45
C THR A 42 -2.97 14.07 7.99
N VAL A 43 -3.05 12.76 7.76
CA VAL A 43 -1.89 11.98 7.27
C VAL A 43 -1.53 12.36 5.83
N LEU A 44 -2.51 12.58 4.95
CA LEU A 44 -2.26 12.99 3.57
C LEU A 44 -1.71 14.41 3.51
N GLU A 45 -2.24 15.35 4.30
CA GLU A 45 -1.70 16.71 4.42
C GLU A 45 -0.23 16.70 4.89
N ALA A 46 0.06 15.90 5.91
CA ALA A 46 1.42 15.72 6.39
C ALA A 46 2.34 15.08 5.34
N ALA A 47 1.84 14.10 4.58
CA ALA A 47 2.59 13.40 3.53
C ALA A 47 2.82 14.27 2.28
N SER A 48 1.90 15.19 1.96
CA SER A 48 2.02 16.12 0.82
C SER A 48 3.26 17.01 0.89
N ARG A 49 3.82 17.21 2.09
CA ARG A 49 5.11 17.90 2.27
C ARG A 49 6.29 17.15 1.66
N TYR A 50 6.17 15.84 1.49
CA TYR A 50 7.20 14.96 0.98
C TYR A 50 6.89 14.45 -0.44
N SER A 51 5.61 14.37 -0.79
CA SER A 51 5.11 13.91 -2.08
C SER A 51 3.95 14.80 -2.51
N SER A 52 4.23 15.86 -3.28
CA SER A 52 3.17 16.77 -3.71
C SER A 52 2.15 16.08 -4.61
N GLY A 53 0.90 16.53 -4.57
CA GLY A 53 -0.20 15.97 -5.37
C GLY A 53 -0.83 14.70 -4.80
N LEU A 54 -0.24 14.07 -3.78
CA LEU A 54 -0.77 12.83 -3.19
C LEU A 54 -2.16 13.04 -2.58
N ARG A 55 -2.33 14.14 -1.82
CA ARG A 55 -3.60 14.49 -1.19
C ARG A 55 -4.69 14.66 -2.23
N GLU A 56 -4.43 15.50 -3.23
CA GLU A 56 -5.37 15.81 -4.31
C GLU A 56 -5.72 14.55 -5.10
N TYR A 57 -4.73 13.71 -5.42
CA TYR A 57 -4.94 12.43 -6.07
C TYR A 57 -5.91 11.53 -5.29
N VAL A 58 -5.69 11.34 -3.99
CA VAL A 58 -6.54 10.48 -3.16
C VAL A 58 -7.94 11.07 -2.99
N PHE A 59 -8.07 12.37 -2.69
CA PHE A 59 -9.40 12.96 -2.50
C PHE A 59 -10.22 13.02 -3.79
N ASN A 60 -9.60 13.32 -4.94
CA ASN A 60 -10.30 13.28 -6.22
C ASN A 60 -10.72 11.86 -6.59
N GLY A 61 -9.85 10.87 -6.33
CA GLY A 61 -10.17 9.47 -6.54
C GLY A 61 -11.33 8.97 -5.66
N LEU A 62 -11.36 9.40 -4.39
CA LEU A 62 -12.50 9.12 -3.50
C LEU A 62 -13.79 9.76 -3.99
N ALA A 63 -13.75 10.99 -4.50
CA ALA A 63 -14.94 11.63 -5.05
C ALA A 63 -15.51 10.86 -6.25
N VAL A 64 -14.63 10.38 -7.15
CA VAL A 64 -15.02 9.52 -8.27
C VAL A 64 -15.59 8.19 -7.79
N PHE A 65 -14.95 7.55 -6.81
CA PHE A 65 -15.45 6.32 -6.20
C PHE A 65 -16.83 6.54 -5.57
N ASP A 66 -17.00 7.57 -4.76
CA ASP A 66 -18.23 7.87 -4.03
C ASP A 66 -19.39 8.13 -5.03
N GLU A 67 -19.14 8.81 -6.16
CA GLU A 67 -20.12 9.01 -7.24
C GLU A 67 -20.56 7.68 -7.89
N HIS A 68 -19.61 6.80 -8.21
CA HIS A 68 -19.92 5.50 -8.81
C HIS A 68 -20.57 4.52 -7.83
N TYR A 69 -20.16 4.54 -6.56
CA TYR A 69 -20.67 3.61 -5.57
C TYR A 69 -22.08 4.00 -5.12
N THR A 70 -22.37 5.30 -4.98
CA THR A 70 -23.74 5.78 -4.67
C THR A 70 -24.71 5.41 -5.79
N THR A 71 -24.30 5.59 -7.05
CA THR A 71 -25.14 5.24 -8.21
C THR A 71 -25.34 3.72 -8.37
N GLN A 72 -24.37 2.90 -7.94
CA GLN A 72 -24.51 1.44 -7.89
C GLN A 72 -25.41 0.97 -6.75
N ASP A 73 -25.38 1.62 -5.58
CA ASP A 73 -26.20 1.25 -4.41
C ASP A 73 -27.68 1.62 -4.61
N GLU A 74 -27.97 2.77 -5.25
CA GLU A 74 -29.33 3.09 -5.70
C GLU A 74 -29.86 2.08 -6.75
N ALA A 75 -28.98 1.49 -7.55
CA ALA A 75 -29.32 0.42 -8.48
C ALA A 75 -29.37 -0.99 -7.85
N SER A 76 -28.84 -1.15 -6.63
CA SER A 76 -28.59 -2.46 -5.98
C SER A 76 -29.22 -2.61 -4.60
N ALA A 77 -30.34 -1.92 -4.31
CA ALA A 77 -31.08 -1.95 -3.05
C ALA A 77 -31.66 -3.33 -2.63
N THR A 78 -30.83 -4.38 -2.59
CA THR A 78 -31.04 -5.68 -1.95
C THR A 78 -29.69 -6.37 -1.70
N ARG A 79 -28.89 -5.87 -0.75
CA ARG A 79 -27.86 -6.69 -0.08
C ARG A 79 -27.57 -6.15 1.32
N GLU A 80 -28.22 -6.74 2.32
CA GLU A 80 -27.99 -6.43 3.73
C GLU A 80 -26.52 -6.69 4.11
N LEU A 81 -25.93 -5.76 4.88
CA LEU A 81 -24.61 -5.92 5.50
C LEU A 81 -24.59 -7.17 6.40
N ASN A 82 -23.62 -8.06 6.17
CA ASN A 82 -23.42 -9.28 6.95
C ASN A 82 -22.76 -8.98 8.32
N PRO A 83 -23.47 -9.08 9.46
CA PRO A 83 -22.94 -8.76 10.79
C PRO A 83 -21.88 -9.75 11.30
N GLN A 84 -21.68 -10.87 10.59
CA GLN A 84 -20.61 -11.81 10.84
C GLN A 84 -19.25 -11.24 10.38
N LEU A 85 -19.27 -10.42 9.33
CA LEU A 85 -18.09 -9.85 8.69
C LEU A 85 -17.41 -8.77 9.54
N GLU A 86 -18.20 -7.94 10.23
CA GLU A 86 -17.69 -6.97 11.21
C GLU A 86 -16.94 -7.64 12.37
N ARG A 87 -17.34 -8.86 12.74
CA ARG A 87 -16.70 -9.64 13.80
C ARG A 87 -15.34 -10.17 13.37
N GLU A 88 -15.25 -10.75 12.17
CA GLU A 88 -13.99 -11.26 11.62
C GLU A 88 -12.98 -10.13 11.32
N LEU A 89 -13.45 -8.94 10.91
CA LEU A 89 -12.60 -7.76 10.74
C LEU A 89 -11.93 -7.31 12.04
N ARG A 90 -12.63 -7.39 13.18
CA ARG A 90 -12.05 -7.05 14.49
C ARG A 90 -10.96 -8.03 14.93
N GLU A 91 -11.07 -9.29 14.50
CA GLU A 91 -10.14 -10.36 14.84
C GLU A 91 -8.83 -10.22 14.04
N ILE A 92 -8.94 -10.02 12.72
CA ILE A 92 -7.77 -9.82 11.83
C ILE A 92 -7.01 -8.52 12.16
N LEU A 93 -7.73 -7.47 12.58
CA LEU A 93 -7.14 -6.18 12.93
C LEU A 93 -6.69 -6.09 14.41
N GLY A 94 -6.91 -7.15 15.20
CA GLY A 94 -6.48 -7.26 16.59
C GLY A 94 -7.08 -6.19 17.50
N LEU A 95 -8.39 -5.93 17.35
CA LEU A 95 -9.15 -4.92 18.11
C LEU A 95 -9.96 -5.50 19.30
N GLY A 96 -9.64 -6.71 19.75
CA GLY A 96 -10.18 -7.30 20.99
C GLY A 96 -9.08 -8.03 21.76
N GLY A 97 -8.72 -7.55 22.95
CA GLY A 97 -7.66 -8.15 23.76
C GLY A 97 -8.15 -9.30 24.64
N THR A 98 -7.38 -10.40 24.72
CA THR A 98 -6.61 -10.84 25.91
C THR A 98 -6.00 -12.23 25.67
N GLY A 99 -4.68 -12.36 25.88
CA GLY A 99 -4.01 -13.62 26.25
C GLY A 99 -3.46 -14.50 25.11
N GLY A 100 -2.15 -14.82 25.21
CA GLY A 100 -1.54 -15.96 24.50
C GLY A 100 -0.21 -15.62 23.82
N LEU A 101 0.86 -15.50 24.60
CA LEU A 101 2.24 -15.51 24.10
C LEU A 101 2.56 -16.92 23.58
N THR A 102 2.99 -17.03 22.33
CA THR A 102 3.81 -18.16 21.86
C THR A 102 4.99 -17.62 21.06
N GLU A 103 6.16 -18.15 21.42
CA GLU A 103 7.50 -17.65 21.12
C GLU A 103 7.84 -17.64 19.62
N ALA A 104 8.48 -16.56 19.19
CA ALA A 104 9.17 -16.47 17.90
C ALA A 104 10.57 -17.12 18.02
N PRO A 105 11.05 -17.87 17.02
CA PRO A 105 12.41 -18.37 17.02
C PRO A 105 13.40 -17.22 16.76
N GLN A 106 14.51 -17.23 17.49
CA GLN A 106 15.59 -16.25 17.34
C GLN A 106 16.37 -16.45 16.01
N PRO A 107 16.88 -15.37 15.40
CA PRO A 107 17.70 -15.48 14.21
C PRO A 107 19.12 -15.93 14.58
N ALA A 108 19.56 -17.04 13.98
CA ALA A 108 20.97 -17.37 13.90
C ALA A 108 21.67 -16.32 13.02
N GLY A 109 22.78 -15.79 13.51
CA GLY A 109 23.58 -14.81 12.79
C GLY A 109 24.24 -15.44 11.57
N GLU A 110 24.35 -14.66 10.51
CA GLU A 110 25.34 -14.82 9.46
C GLU A 110 25.47 -13.48 8.70
N SER A 111 26.65 -13.29 8.15
CA SER A 111 27.32 -12.08 7.71
C SER A 111 26.64 -11.27 6.61
N GLU A 112 26.98 -9.98 6.59
CA GLU A 112 26.68 -8.98 5.56
C GLU A 112 27.10 -9.46 4.16
N ASP A 113 26.17 -9.40 3.20
CA ASP A 113 26.48 -9.24 1.78
C ASP A 113 25.41 -8.33 1.15
N PHE A 114 25.90 -7.22 0.58
CA PHE A 114 25.10 -6.30 -0.24
C PHE A 114 24.80 -6.98 -1.58
N ILE A 115 23.53 -7.13 -1.93
CA ILE A 115 23.11 -7.58 -3.26
C ILE A 115 23.01 -6.34 -4.16
N GLU A 116 23.93 -6.22 -5.11
CA GLU A 116 23.80 -5.32 -6.25
C GLU A 116 22.66 -5.84 -7.16
N GLU A 117 21.73 -4.93 -7.48
CA GLU A 117 20.52 -5.16 -8.27
C GLU A 117 20.86 -5.46 -9.75
N GLU A 118 20.89 -6.73 -10.19
CA GLU A 118 20.60 -7.02 -11.61
C GLU A 118 20.22 -8.48 -11.99
N GLU A 119 20.39 -9.50 -11.14
CA GLU A 119 20.45 -10.89 -11.67
C GLU A 119 19.18 -11.76 -11.65
N ASP A 120 18.05 -11.37 -11.07
CA ASP A 120 16.94 -12.33 -10.80
C ASP A 120 15.78 -12.34 -11.83
N ILE A 121 15.93 -11.65 -12.97
CA ILE A 121 14.96 -11.74 -14.08
C ILE A 121 15.18 -13.02 -14.90
N SER A 122 16.44 -13.46 -15.06
CA SER A 122 16.80 -14.63 -15.85
C SER A 122 16.23 -15.95 -15.33
N ARG A 123 15.95 -16.07 -14.02
CA ARG A 123 15.36 -17.29 -13.44
C ARG A 123 13.89 -17.48 -13.79
N ILE A 124 13.14 -16.39 -13.96
CA ILE A 124 11.73 -16.42 -14.37
C ILE A 124 11.61 -16.88 -15.84
N PHE A 125 12.62 -16.59 -16.67
CA PHE A 125 12.69 -16.99 -18.09
C PHE A 125 12.97 -18.48 -18.34
N SER A 126 13.30 -19.27 -17.32
CA SER A 126 13.56 -20.71 -17.50
C SER A 126 12.30 -21.57 -17.71
N ARG A 127 11.10 -20.97 -17.64
CA ARG A 127 9.81 -21.69 -17.71
C ARG A 127 8.92 -21.34 -18.91
N VAL A 128 9.42 -20.57 -19.87
CA VAL A 128 8.69 -20.29 -21.13
C VAL A 128 9.40 -21.02 -22.26
N SER A 129 8.66 -21.84 -23.00
CA SER A 129 9.22 -22.67 -24.07
C SER A 129 9.83 -21.80 -25.18
N GLU A 130 10.96 -22.23 -25.73
CA GLU A 130 11.77 -21.51 -26.72
C GLU A 130 11.03 -21.16 -28.02
N GLU A 131 9.87 -21.76 -28.28
CA GLU A 131 9.15 -21.62 -29.56
C GLU A 131 8.19 -20.43 -29.62
N GLU A 132 7.86 -19.78 -28.50
CA GLU A 132 7.01 -18.56 -28.46
C GLU A 132 7.82 -17.25 -28.42
N LYS A 133 9.16 -17.31 -28.50
CA LYS A 133 10.06 -16.15 -28.38
C LYS A 133 10.24 -15.32 -29.66
N SER A 134 9.69 -15.74 -30.80
CA SER A 134 9.76 -14.95 -32.04
C SER A 134 8.46 -14.19 -32.28
N GLU A 135 8.57 -12.87 -32.45
CA GLU A 135 7.50 -11.92 -32.82
C GLU A 135 6.73 -11.22 -31.68
N ILE A 136 7.37 -10.94 -30.55
CA ILE A 136 6.99 -9.75 -29.78
C ILE A 136 8.25 -8.92 -29.54
N THR A 137 8.29 -7.72 -30.10
CA THR A 137 9.41 -6.80 -29.86
C THR A 137 9.43 -6.36 -28.39
N TYR A 138 10.61 -5.99 -27.89
CA TYR A 138 10.79 -5.56 -26.49
C TYR A 138 9.91 -4.36 -26.12
N GLU A 139 9.70 -3.44 -27.08
CA GLU A 139 8.78 -2.31 -26.96
C GLU A 139 7.32 -2.78 -26.84
N GLU A 140 6.89 -3.73 -27.67
CA GLU A 140 5.54 -4.33 -27.59
C GLU A 140 5.32 -5.11 -26.30
N LEU A 141 6.34 -5.80 -25.76
CA LEU A 141 6.28 -6.46 -24.46
C LEU A 141 6.12 -5.43 -23.33
N LEU A 142 6.86 -4.33 -23.37
CA LEU A 142 6.73 -3.23 -22.40
C LEU A 142 5.38 -2.53 -22.51
N GLU A 143 4.85 -2.37 -23.71
CA GLU A 143 3.56 -1.75 -23.96
C GLU A 143 2.42 -2.67 -23.55
N LYS A 144 2.52 -3.97 -23.84
CA LYS A 144 1.58 -5.01 -23.38
C LYS A 144 1.67 -5.20 -21.86
N GLN A 145 2.85 -5.09 -21.26
CA GLN A 145 3.03 -5.08 -19.80
C GLN A 145 2.49 -3.78 -19.17
N ARG A 146 2.62 -2.63 -19.84
CA ARG A 146 1.98 -1.35 -19.42
C ARG A 146 0.46 -1.40 -19.57
N GLN A 147 -0.06 -2.04 -20.61
CA GLN A 147 -1.49 -2.24 -20.84
C GLN A 147 -2.07 -3.26 -19.86
N LEU A 148 -1.37 -4.37 -19.58
CA LEU A 148 -1.78 -5.37 -18.58
C LEU A 148 -1.63 -4.83 -17.16
N ARG A 149 -0.58 -4.05 -16.85
CA ARG A 149 -0.48 -3.30 -15.59
C ARG A 149 -1.56 -2.24 -15.52
N GLY A 150 -1.85 -1.51 -16.60
CA GLY A 150 -2.89 -0.48 -16.69
C GLY A 150 -4.31 -1.03 -16.53
N ALA A 151 -4.57 -2.22 -17.06
CA ALA A 151 -5.85 -2.93 -16.94
C ALA A 151 -6.00 -3.71 -15.62
N ALA A 152 -4.90 -3.98 -14.91
CA ALA A 152 -4.88 -4.59 -13.58
C ALA A 152 -4.78 -3.58 -12.41
N LEU A 153 -4.58 -2.29 -12.72
CA LEU A 153 -4.81 -1.21 -11.75
C LEU A 153 -6.32 -1.09 -11.61
N SER A 154 -6.82 -1.38 -10.42
CA SER A 154 -8.21 -1.73 -10.20
C SER A 154 -9.22 -0.71 -10.73
N ARG A 155 -10.47 -1.17 -10.96
CA ARG A 155 -11.59 -0.36 -11.46
C ARG A 155 -11.71 0.98 -10.70
N HIS A 156 -11.30 1.00 -9.43
CA HIS A 156 -11.14 2.20 -8.63
C HIS A 156 -9.75 2.21 -7.96
N PRO A 157 -8.75 2.92 -8.52
CA PRO A 157 -7.40 2.96 -7.95
C PRO A 157 -7.35 3.65 -6.59
N VAL A 158 -8.43 4.33 -6.21
CA VAL A 158 -8.73 4.84 -4.87
C VAL A 158 -10.14 4.39 -4.52
N LEU A 159 -10.32 3.79 -3.35
CA LEU A 159 -11.61 3.25 -2.92
C LEU A 159 -11.80 3.35 -1.40
N ARG A 160 -13.06 3.34 -0.98
CA ARG A 160 -13.44 3.04 0.41
C ARG A 160 -13.72 1.56 0.53
N VAL A 161 -13.37 0.97 1.66
CA VAL A 161 -13.78 -0.40 1.99
C VAL A 161 -15.14 -0.34 2.66
N LEU A 162 -16.17 -0.73 1.92
CA LEU A 162 -17.58 -0.65 2.32
C LEU A 162 -18.23 -2.04 2.43
N ASP A 163 -17.74 -2.99 1.66
CA ASP A 163 -18.30 -4.35 1.53
C ASP A 163 -17.20 -5.39 1.25
N ASP A 164 -17.60 -6.63 0.99
CA ASP A 164 -16.67 -7.75 0.74
C ASP A 164 -15.84 -7.57 -0.54
N ASP A 165 -16.41 -6.95 -1.56
CA ASP A 165 -15.74 -6.78 -2.85
C ASP A 165 -14.65 -5.71 -2.76
N THR A 166 -14.99 -4.54 -2.20
CA THR A 166 -14.03 -3.47 -1.91
C THR A 166 -12.99 -3.88 -0.86
N ARG A 167 -13.36 -4.75 0.09
CA ARG A 167 -12.42 -5.35 1.04
C ARG A 167 -11.41 -6.23 0.33
N ARG A 168 -11.88 -7.18 -0.50
CA ARG A 168 -10.99 -8.06 -1.27
C ARG A 168 -10.03 -7.24 -2.12
N GLU A 169 -10.55 -6.25 -2.85
CA GLU A 169 -9.75 -5.34 -3.67
C GLU A 169 -8.71 -4.55 -2.86
N SER A 170 -9.05 -4.10 -1.65
CA SER A 170 -8.10 -3.38 -0.78
C SER A 170 -6.95 -4.23 -0.22
N LEU A 171 -7.10 -5.55 -0.26
CA LEU A 171 -6.11 -6.52 0.21
C LEU A 171 -5.31 -7.16 -0.91
N GLU A 172 -5.63 -6.86 -2.17
CA GLU A 172 -4.88 -7.32 -3.33
C GLU A 172 -3.61 -6.47 -3.52
N PRO A 173 -2.40 -7.04 -3.35
CA PRO A 173 -1.17 -6.34 -3.66
C PRO A 173 -1.12 -6.00 -5.15
N VAL A 174 -0.54 -4.85 -5.46
CA VAL A 174 -0.21 -4.47 -6.84
C VAL A 174 1.30 -4.55 -7.06
N SER A 175 1.74 -4.35 -8.30
CA SER A 175 3.14 -4.30 -8.77
C SER A 175 4.23 -4.76 -7.79
N ILE A 176 4.53 -4.00 -6.73
CA ILE A 176 5.58 -4.34 -5.76
C ILE A 176 5.13 -4.41 -4.29
N GLY A 177 3.84 -4.28 -3.98
CA GLY A 177 3.39 -4.50 -2.61
C GLY A 177 2.01 -3.98 -2.19
N LEU A 178 1.71 -4.26 -0.92
CA LEU A 178 0.59 -3.80 -0.11
C LEU A 178 1.11 -3.47 1.31
N VAL A 179 0.80 -2.26 1.78
CA VAL A 179 1.11 -1.82 3.16
C VAL A 179 -0.14 -1.24 3.80
N ILE A 180 -0.39 -1.62 5.05
CA ILE A 180 -1.54 -1.13 5.84
C ILE A 180 -1.05 -0.19 6.95
N PHE A 181 -1.68 0.98 7.06
CA PHE A 181 -1.49 1.97 8.11
C PHE A 181 -2.73 2.01 8.99
N ASN A 182 -2.64 1.47 10.20
CA ASN A 182 -3.69 1.60 11.21
C ASN A 182 -3.35 2.75 12.14
N LEU A 183 -3.96 3.92 11.90
CA LEU A 183 -3.63 5.15 12.62
C LEU A 183 -4.06 5.07 14.10
N PRO A 184 -5.28 4.62 14.45
CA PRO A 184 -5.71 4.52 15.85
C PRO A 184 -4.84 3.57 16.67
N ALA A 185 -4.42 2.45 16.09
CA ALA A 185 -3.56 1.48 16.76
C ALA A 185 -2.06 1.81 16.63
N LYS A 186 -1.69 2.84 15.87
CA LYS A 186 -0.31 3.20 15.53
C LYS A 186 0.48 2.01 14.99
N ARG A 187 -0.06 1.31 13.99
CA ARG A 187 0.58 0.13 13.37
C ARG A 187 0.82 0.35 11.88
N ILE A 188 1.96 -0.12 11.40
CA ILE A 188 2.27 -0.22 9.97
C ILE A 188 2.55 -1.69 9.68
N ILE A 189 1.76 -2.30 8.80
CA ILE A 189 1.78 -3.74 8.50
C ILE A 189 2.23 -3.92 7.05
N GLN A 190 3.28 -4.69 6.83
CA GLN A 190 3.94 -4.86 5.53
C GLN A 190 3.53 -6.14 4.81
N VAL A 191 2.21 -6.33 4.61
CA VAL A 191 1.59 -7.55 4.05
C VAL A 191 2.39 -8.12 2.86
N GLN A 192 2.77 -7.26 1.93
CA GLN A 192 3.77 -7.58 0.90
C GLN A 192 4.59 -6.34 0.62
N ASN A 193 5.90 -6.39 0.81
CA ASN A 193 6.78 -5.27 0.52
C ASN A 193 8.06 -5.76 -0.16
N SER A 194 8.06 -5.77 -1.50
CA SER A 194 9.25 -6.11 -2.29
C SER A 194 10.14 -4.92 -2.61
N TYR A 195 9.85 -3.74 -2.05
CA TYR A 195 10.72 -2.56 -2.17
C TYR A 195 11.86 -2.58 -1.15
N GLY A 196 11.64 -3.18 0.02
CA GLY A 196 12.67 -3.37 1.04
C GLY A 196 12.17 -3.09 2.45
N VAL A 197 12.91 -3.59 3.44
CA VAL A 197 12.53 -3.54 4.86
C VAL A 197 12.36 -2.09 5.33
N LEU A 198 11.16 -1.77 5.82
CA LEU A 198 10.88 -0.48 6.42
C LEU A 198 11.64 -0.32 7.76
N LYS A 199 12.43 0.75 7.88
CA LYS A 199 13.21 1.06 9.09
C LYS A 199 12.49 2.08 9.96
N ARG A 200 12.65 1.97 11.29
CA ARG A 200 12.10 2.94 12.25
C ARG A 200 12.69 4.34 12.10
N SER A 201 13.95 4.45 11.70
CA SER A 201 14.59 5.72 11.34
C SER A 201 15.26 5.55 9.98
N ASP A 202 14.94 6.43 9.05
CA ASP A 202 15.50 6.40 7.69
C ASP A 202 15.40 7.78 7.04
N ARG A 203 15.86 7.87 5.79
CA ARG A 203 15.69 9.00 4.90
C ARG A 203 14.77 8.68 3.74
N GLY A 204 14.02 9.69 3.30
CA GLY A 204 13.25 9.69 2.06
C GLY A 204 13.64 10.87 1.17
N ARG A 205 13.16 10.85 -0.06
CA ARG A 205 13.41 11.90 -1.06
C ARG A 205 12.13 12.72 -1.25
N TYR A 206 12.25 14.03 -1.38
CA TYR A 206 11.11 14.88 -1.72
C TYR A 206 10.71 14.65 -3.18
N PHE A 207 9.40 14.57 -3.43
CA PHE A 207 8.82 14.46 -4.77
C PHE A 207 7.96 15.68 -5.06
N GLU A 208 8.20 16.28 -6.22
CA GLU A 208 7.45 17.40 -6.74
C GLU A 208 6.81 16.98 -8.07
N ASN A 209 5.49 17.05 -8.16
CA ASN A 209 4.71 16.69 -9.34
C ASN A 209 5.02 15.27 -9.85
N GLY A 210 5.17 14.33 -8.91
CA GLY A 210 5.49 12.93 -9.19
C GLY A 210 6.96 12.66 -9.54
N GLN A 211 7.81 13.70 -9.64
CA GLN A 211 9.23 13.56 -9.96
C GLN A 211 10.11 13.65 -8.71
N PRO A 212 11.15 12.80 -8.58
CA PRO A 212 12.10 12.87 -7.49
C PRO A 212 12.94 14.15 -7.58
N THR A 213 13.15 14.81 -6.43
CA THR A 213 14.10 15.94 -6.31
C THR A 213 15.43 15.48 -5.70
N GLU A 214 16.46 16.32 -5.72
CA GLU A 214 17.72 16.01 -5.04
C GLU A 214 17.61 16.09 -3.51
N ARG A 215 16.56 16.73 -2.99
CA ARG A 215 16.39 16.99 -1.57
C ARG A 215 15.98 15.72 -0.82
N LEU A 216 16.56 15.54 0.35
CA LEU A 216 16.24 14.45 1.28
C LEU A 216 15.58 14.98 2.54
N TYR A 217 14.66 14.19 3.10
CA TYR A 217 14.17 14.36 4.46
C TYR A 217 14.54 13.13 5.30
N PHE A 218 14.55 13.32 6.61
CA PHE A 218 14.78 12.26 7.58
C PHE A 218 13.53 12.12 8.45
N TYR A 219 13.24 10.89 8.85
CA TYR A 219 12.18 10.61 9.81
C TYR A 219 12.67 9.66 10.90
N ARG A 220 12.01 9.73 12.04
CA ARG A 220 12.15 8.77 13.14
C ARG A 220 10.77 8.46 13.69
N LEU A 221 10.28 7.26 13.37
CA LEU A 221 8.98 6.81 13.81
C LEU A 221 9.00 6.59 15.34
N PRO A 222 8.10 7.24 16.10
CA PRO A 222 8.02 7.11 17.56
C PRO A 222 7.87 5.66 18.03
N THR A 223 8.32 5.36 19.25
CA THR A 223 8.38 3.99 19.80
C THR A 223 7.00 3.38 20.06
N ASP A 224 5.97 4.19 20.22
CA ASP A 224 4.58 3.75 20.35
C ASP A 224 3.96 3.28 19.02
N TRP A 225 4.64 3.51 17.89
CA TRP A 225 4.27 2.90 16.62
C TRP A 225 4.91 1.51 16.46
N SER A 226 4.09 0.53 16.07
CA SER A 226 4.52 -0.83 15.74
C SER A 226 4.78 -0.97 14.24
N LEU A 227 5.88 -1.64 13.88
CA LEU A 227 6.19 -2.07 12.52
C LEU A 227 6.03 -3.59 12.48
N LEU A 228 5.12 -4.09 11.67
CA LEU A 228 4.79 -5.52 11.55
C LEU A 228 5.10 -6.01 10.13
N PRO A 229 5.57 -7.26 9.98
CA PRO A 229 5.56 -7.93 8.68
C PRO A 229 4.13 -8.13 8.18
#